data_AF-A0A8H4AI46-F1
#
_entry.id   AF-A0A8H4AI46-F1
#
_cell.length_a   1.000
_cell.length_b   1.000
_cell.length_c   1.000
_cell.angle_alpha   90.00
_cell.angle_beta   90.00
_cell.angle_gamma   90.00
#
_symmetry.space_group_name_H-M   'P 1'
#
loop_
_entity.id
_entity.type
_entity.pdbx_description
1 polymer ?
#
loop_
_entity_poly.entity_id
_entity_poly.type
_entity_poly.pdbx_seq_one_letter_code
_entity_poly.pdbx_strand_id
1 'polypeptide(L)'
;MSLINHSDICINHISEINDTSKKEFILEKHTINLFISFRYDLSKYFPSNEWNKYNLQFIFRDFDGLNDYSPIVKTISDVILDCWINNQDINVFVTAEPIYPVNVIATLIKRLRLLFDRYTLGIIAIWVGVYDISRAMISNQCDIAGASYCIQVYEENEIEAEVMSYIEKINTEKDECTTSLLNKYREFNVSYPAATKIDGQIWCNILHYVEAHIKENRKEIICDLCPINKSEWIPTHSINSTNQEYYIQEIMRNALYNKFSQHPKFKHKLLSTRNLPLGFLNVINDTNDTNDDKLKSVLTGNNFVKILEEIRTILMQEIKKNNDNQEMN
;
A
#
# COMPACT_ATOMS: atom_id res chain seq x y z
N MET A 1 -19.95 17.99 -29.34
CA MET A 1 -19.48 18.00 -27.95
C MET A 1 -18.83 16.66 -27.69
N SER A 2 -17.49 16.60 -27.78
CA SER A 2 -16.75 15.34 -27.68
C SER A 2 -16.46 15.01 -26.22
N LEU A 3 -16.61 13.74 -25.90
CA LEU A 3 -16.18 13.12 -24.66
C LEU A 3 -14.66 13.31 -24.52
N ILE A 4 -14.23 14.03 -23.49
CA ILE A 4 -12.85 13.99 -23.02
C ILE A 4 -12.70 12.63 -22.33
N ASN A 5 -11.93 11.74 -22.95
CA ASN A 5 -11.59 10.45 -22.34
C ASN A 5 -10.63 10.72 -21.17
N HIS A 6 -10.86 10.09 -20.03
CA HIS A 6 -9.96 10.11 -18.87
C HIS A 6 -8.58 9.44 -19.13
N SER A 7 -8.19 9.21 -20.39
CA SER A 7 -6.83 8.91 -20.82
C SER A 7 -5.95 10.15 -20.93
N ASP A 8 -6.52 11.36 -20.97
CA ASP A 8 -5.82 12.54 -21.49
C ASP A 8 -5.04 13.33 -20.43
N ILE A 9 -5.05 12.91 -19.17
CA ILE A 9 -4.20 13.50 -18.12
C ILE A 9 -2.76 12.97 -18.19
N CYS A 10 -2.53 11.82 -18.84
CA CYS A 10 -1.20 11.22 -18.95
C CYS A 10 -0.38 11.67 -20.18
N ILE A 11 -0.94 12.52 -21.08
CA ILE A 11 -0.27 12.87 -22.34
C ILE A 11 0.39 14.27 -22.32
N ASN A 12 0.07 15.14 -21.36
CA ASN A 12 0.56 16.53 -21.39
C ASN A 12 1.92 16.78 -20.71
N HIS A 13 2.73 15.75 -20.47
CA HIS A 13 4.16 15.94 -20.18
C HIS A 13 5.11 15.41 -21.28
N ILE A 14 4.57 14.96 -22.42
CA ILE A 14 5.35 14.60 -23.60
C ILE A 14 5.14 15.67 -24.67
N SER A 15 5.74 16.83 -24.47
CA SER A 15 6.05 17.71 -25.59
C SER A 15 7.34 18.47 -25.31
N GLU A 16 8.30 18.25 -26.21
CA GLU A 16 9.53 19.01 -26.43
C GLU A 16 10.78 18.63 -25.62
N ILE A 17 11.35 17.46 -25.92
CA ILE A 17 12.80 17.37 -26.11
C ILE A 17 13.07 16.54 -27.38
N ASN A 18 13.09 17.24 -28.54
CA ASN A 18 13.83 16.78 -29.70
C ASN A 18 15.32 17.03 -29.41
N ASP A 19 16.09 15.98 -29.15
CA ASP A 19 17.29 15.65 -29.94
C ASP A 19 18.07 14.50 -29.31
N THR A 20 18.70 13.72 -30.17
CA THR A 20 19.52 12.54 -29.90
C THR A 20 20.44 12.68 -28.68
N SER A 21 20.12 12.01 -27.58
CA SER A 21 21.07 11.46 -26.62
C SER A 21 20.35 10.44 -25.74
N LYS A 22 21.11 9.50 -25.16
CA LYS A 22 20.65 8.37 -24.33
C LYS A 22 19.38 8.69 -23.54
N LYS A 23 18.40 7.77 -23.55
CA LYS A 23 17.33 7.73 -22.55
C LYS A 23 17.99 7.66 -21.16
N GLU A 24 18.28 8.79 -20.55
CA GLU A 24 18.45 8.89 -19.11
C GLU A 24 17.10 8.54 -18.53
N PHE A 25 16.99 7.30 -18.04
CA PHE A 25 15.90 6.88 -17.19
C PHE A 25 15.96 7.76 -15.95
N ILE A 26 15.16 8.82 -15.92
CA ILE A 26 14.87 9.52 -14.68
C ILE A 26 14.01 8.56 -13.87
N LEU A 27 14.68 7.69 -13.08
CA LEU A 27 14.09 7.04 -11.93
C LEU A 27 13.60 8.16 -11.01
N GLU A 28 12.37 8.63 -11.23
CA GLU A 28 11.68 9.36 -10.19
C GLU A 28 11.67 8.46 -8.96
N LYS A 29 12.09 9.05 -7.83
CA LYS A 29 12.47 8.42 -6.57
C LYS A 29 11.26 7.77 -5.87
N HIS A 30 10.61 6.79 -6.49
CA HIS A 30 9.36 6.20 -6.02
C HIS A 30 9.54 4.96 -5.17
N THR A 31 10.75 4.44 -5.01
CA THR A 31 11.00 3.24 -4.18
C THR A 31 12.30 3.37 -3.39
N ILE A 32 12.21 3.16 -2.07
CA ILE A 32 13.35 3.06 -1.17
C ILE A 32 13.77 1.59 -1.03
N ASN A 33 15.06 1.33 -1.11
CA ASN A 33 15.64 0.00 -0.95
C ASN A 33 16.40 -0.05 0.38
N LEU A 34 15.77 -0.59 1.43
CA LEU A 34 16.37 -0.73 2.76
C LEU A 34 17.14 -2.05 2.85
N PHE A 35 18.45 -1.98 2.97
CA PHE A 35 19.33 -3.12 3.22
C PHE A 35 19.55 -3.32 4.71
N ILE A 36 19.22 -4.53 5.16
CA ILE A 36 19.37 -5.01 6.53
C ILE A 36 20.33 -6.18 6.50
N SER A 37 21.38 -6.07 7.30
CA SER A 37 22.37 -7.11 7.44
C SER A 37 22.55 -7.57 8.89
N PHE A 38 23.06 -8.78 9.03
CA PHE A 38 23.41 -9.36 10.32
C PHE A 38 24.89 -9.72 10.35
N ARG A 39 25.64 -9.00 11.20
CA ARG A 39 27.10 -9.15 11.33
C ARG A 39 27.84 -9.21 10.00
N TYR A 40 27.32 -8.49 9.02
CA TYR A 40 27.82 -8.50 7.67
C TYR A 40 28.11 -7.04 7.33
N ASP A 41 29.38 -6.65 7.30
CA ASP A 41 29.78 -5.26 7.10
C ASP A 41 29.41 -4.82 5.68
N LEU A 42 28.18 -4.31 5.52
CA LEU A 42 27.68 -3.88 4.23
C LEU A 42 28.55 -2.76 3.65
N SER A 43 29.14 -1.91 4.49
CA SER A 43 29.94 -0.79 4.01
C SER A 43 31.23 -1.22 3.30
N LYS A 44 31.75 -2.42 3.63
CA LYS A 44 32.91 -3.03 2.98
C LYS A 44 32.60 -3.63 1.61
N TYR A 45 31.38 -4.12 1.41
CA TYR A 45 30.97 -4.85 0.19
C TYR A 45 30.04 -4.05 -0.71
N PHE A 46 29.45 -2.96 -0.20
CA PHE A 46 28.51 -2.08 -0.88
C PHE A 46 28.94 -0.62 -0.67
N PRO A 47 30.09 -0.18 -1.21
CA PRO A 47 30.52 1.20 -1.06
C PRO A 47 29.48 2.12 -1.69
N SER A 48 28.89 3.00 -0.88
CA SER A 48 27.80 3.92 -1.26
C SER A 48 28.08 4.71 -2.55
N ASN A 49 29.34 4.97 -2.86
CA ASN A 49 29.77 5.71 -4.05
C ASN A 49 29.53 4.92 -5.36
N GLU A 50 29.56 3.59 -5.34
CA GLU A 50 29.31 2.76 -6.53
C GLU A 50 27.83 2.53 -6.78
N TRP A 51 26.98 2.71 -5.78
CA TRP A 51 25.53 2.49 -5.88
C TRP A 51 24.75 3.77 -6.24
N ASN A 52 25.32 4.95 -5.93
CA ASN A 52 24.79 6.24 -6.34
C ASN A 52 24.73 6.44 -7.87
N LYS A 53 25.50 5.65 -8.65
CA LYS A 53 25.49 5.70 -10.13
C LYS A 53 24.15 5.26 -10.74
N TYR A 54 23.31 4.58 -9.96
CA TYR A 54 22.04 4.02 -10.43
C TYR A 54 20.82 4.92 -10.15
N ASN A 55 21.00 6.10 -9.54
CA ASN A 55 19.90 6.98 -9.11
C ASN A 55 18.83 6.26 -8.26
N LEU A 56 19.28 5.29 -7.46
CA LEU A 56 18.46 4.50 -6.54
C LEU A 56 18.72 4.96 -5.10
N GLN A 57 17.68 4.94 -4.27
CA GLN A 57 17.81 5.29 -2.85
C GLN A 57 18.01 4.03 -2.01
N PHE A 58 19.21 3.90 -1.44
CA PHE A 58 19.57 2.80 -0.56
C PHE A 58 19.77 3.30 0.87
N ILE A 59 19.26 2.54 1.83
CA ILE A 59 19.51 2.74 3.25
C ILE A 59 20.17 1.46 3.76
N PHE A 60 21.37 1.55 4.33
CA PHE A 60 22.08 0.39 4.88
C PHE A 60 22.00 0.41 6.41
N ARG A 61 21.69 -0.75 7.01
CA ARG A 61 21.57 -0.94 8.46
C ARG A 61 22.12 -2.31 8.86
N ASP A 62 23.14 -2.31 9.69
CA ASP A 62 23.76 -3.51 10.24
C ASP A 62 23.25 -3.77 11.67
N PHE A 63 23.07 -5.04 12.01
CA PHE A 63 22.67 -5.47 13.35
C PHE A 63 23.64 -6.52 13.91
N ASP A 64 24.10 -6.31 15.15
CA ASP A 64 25.15 -7.11 15.80
C ASP A 64 24.68 -8.47 16.37
N GLY A 65 23.39 -8.81 16.27
CA GLY A 65 22.86 -10.05 16.84
C GLY A 65 21.43 -10.38 16.47
N LEU A 66 21.04 -11.63 16.77
CA LEU A 66 19.78 -12.27 16.36
C LEU A 66 18.86 -12.63 17.52
N ASN A 67 19.26 -12.31 18.75
CA ASN A 67 18.52 -12.68 19.95
C ASN A 67 17.23 -11.86 20.11
N ASP A 68 17.21 -10.65 19.54
CA ASP A 68 16.05 -9.77 19.54
C ASP A 68 15.88 -9.11 18.16
N TYR A 69 14.74 -9.35 17.54
CA TYR A 69 14.38 -8.75 16.25
C TYR A 69 13.61 -7.43 16.40
N SER A 70 13.21 -7.03 17.62
CA SER A 70 12.44 -5.82 17.85
C SER A 70 13.11 -4.54 17.32
N PRO A 71 14.45 -4.33 17.45
CA PRO A 71 15.11 -3.17 16.85
C PRO A 71 14.98 -3.12 15.32
N ILE A 72 14.96 -4.28 14.68
CA ILE A 72 14.89 -4.44 13.23
C ILE A 72 13.48 -4.15 12.74
N VAL A 73 12.48 -4.75 13.40
CA VAL A 73 11.07 -4.48 13.13
C VAL A 73 10.76 -3.00 13.30
N LYS A 74 11.27 -2.37 14.37
CA LYS A 74 11.11 -0.93 14.58
C LYS A 74 11.73 -0.12 13.45
N THR A 75 12.98 -0.42 13.09
CA THR A 75 13.68 0.26 11.99
C THR A 75 12.91 0.15 10.67
N ILE A 76 12.43 -1.05 10.33
CA ILE A 76 11.62 -1.27 9.12
C ILE A 76 10.32 -0.46 9.18
N SER A 77 9.63 -0.47 10.32
CA SER A 77 8.36 0.26 10.49
C SER A 77 8.56 1.76 10.32
N ASP A 78 9.61 2.33 10.94
CA ASP A 78 9.92 3.75 10.87
C ASP A 78 10.24 4.17 9.41
N VAL A 79 11.00 3.35 8.68
CA VAL A 79 11.31 3.62 7.26
C VAL A 79 10.07 3.47 6.38
N ILE A 80 9.21 2.47 6.60
CA ILE A 80 7.94 2.34 5.87
C ILE A 80 7.10 3.61 6.02
N LEU A 81 6.97 4.12 7.25
CA LEU A 81 6.18 5.32 7.52
C LEU A 81 6.76 6.55 6.84
N ASP A 82 8.08 6.75 6.89
CA ASP A 82 8.75 7.84 6.19
C ASP A 82 8.56 7.74 4.66
N CYS A 83 8.71 6.55 4.08
CA CYS A 83 8.43 6.32 2.66
C CYS A 83 6.99 6.71 2.31
N TRP A 84 6.02 6.29 3.14
CA TRP A 84 4.61 6.52 2.86
C TRP A 84 4.21 7.99 2.95
N ILE A 85 4.77 8.73 3.91
CA ILE A 85 4.57 10.18 4.01
C ILE A 85 5.08 10.89 2.75
N ASN A 86 6.13 10.37 2.13
CA ASN A 86 6.73 10.90 0.92
C ASN A 86 6.19 10.29 -0.39
N ASN A 87 5.08 9.52 -0.34
CA ASN A 87 4.48 8.83 -1.49
C ASN A 87 5.43 7.84 -2.20
N GLN A 88 6.30 7.17 -1.44
CA GLN A 88 7.27 6.20 -1.94
C GLN A 88 6.88 4.78 -1.49
N ASP A 89 7.17 3.79 -2.33
CA ASP A 89 7.13 2.37 -1.99
C ASP A 89 8.46 1.93 -1.34
N ILE A 90 8.49 0.72 -0.78
CA ILE A 90 9.68 0.21 -0.07
C ILE A 90 9.93 -1.27 -0.31
N ASN A 91 11.20 -1.59 -0.53
CA ASN A 91 11.73 -2.95 -0.55
C ASN A 91 12.74 -3.13 0.58
N VAL A 92 12.73 -4.31 1.20
CA VAL A 92 13.69 -4.70 2.23
C VAL A 92 14.60 -5.82 1.73
N PHE A 93 15.85 -5.42 1.55
CA PHE A 93 17.11 -6.12 1.49
C PHE A 93 17.39 -6.93 2.75
N VAL A 94 17.35 -8.27 2.79
CA VAL A 94 17.80 -9.01 3.99
C VAL A 94 18.94 -9.95 3.65
N THR A 95 20.07 -9.78 4.32
CA THR A 95 21.24 -10.65 4.20
C THR A 95 21.89 -10.93 5.56
N ALA A 96 22.73 -11.96 5.64
CA ALA A 96 23.49 -12.31 6.83
C ALA A 96 24.86 -12.87 6.43
N GLU A 97 25.82 -12.83 7.34
CA GLU A 97 27.14 -13.43 7.12
C GLU A 97 27.02 -14.92 6.74
N PRO A 98 27.78 -15.43 5.74
CA PRO A 98 27.62 -16.78 5.19
C PRO A 98 27.75 -17.92 6.21
N ILE A 99 28.38 -17.66 7.36
CA ILE A 99 28.53 -18.63 8.44
C ILE A 99 27.21 -18.90 9.20
N TYR A 100 26.20 -18.04 9.04
CA TYR A 100 24.92 -18.19 9.74
C TYR A 100 24.00 -19.23 9.08
N PRO A 101 23.24 -20.00 9.89
CA PRO A 101 22.30 -20.97 9.36
C PRO A 101 21.19 -20.34 8.51
N VAL A 102 20.73 -21.07 7.50
CA VAL A 102 19.63 -20.66 6.60
C VAL A 102 18.35 -20.28 7.36
N ASN A 103 18.16 -20.85 8.54
CA ASN A 103 16.99 -20.59 9.37
C ASN A 103 16.95 -19.16 9.93
N VAL A 104 18.06 -18.43 9.97
CA VAL A 104 18.15 -17.09 10.57
C VAL A 104 17.34 -16.07 9.77
N ILE A 105 17.69 -15.88 8.50
CA ILE A 105 16.99 -14.96 7.59
C ILE A 105 15.54 -15.45 7.44
N ALA A 106 15.33 -16.76 7.28
CA ALA A 106 13.98 -17.33 7.16
C ALA A 106 13.09 -17.00 8.38
N THR A 107 13.64 -17.05 9.61
CA THR A 107 12.90 -16.72 10.83
C THR A 107 12.52 -15.24 10.88
N LEU A 108 13.44 -14.34 10.53
CA LEU A 108 13.12 -12.91 10.42
C LEU A 108 12.02 -12.67 9.39
N ILE A 109 12.15 -13.22 8.19
CA ILE A 109 11.17 -13.01 7.13
C ILE A 109 9.79 -13.52 7.57
N LYS A 110 9.71 -14.69 8.23
CA LYS A 110 8.45 -15.18 8.81
C LYS A 110 7.85 -14.19 9.80
N ARG A 111 8.66 -13.64 10.71
CA ARG A 111 8.20 -12.61 11.67
C ARG A 111 7.72 -11.35 10.95
N LEU A 112 8.46 -10.88 9.96
CA LEU A 112 8.05 -9.73 9.15
C LEU A 112 6.77 -10.01 8.38
N ARG A 113 6.53 -11.23 7.89
CA ARG A 113 5.30 -11.59 7.18
C ARG A 113 4.06 -11.70 8.07
N LEU A 114 4.23 -11.96 9.36
CA LEU A 114 3.15 -11.81 10.34
C LEU A 114 2.73 -10.34 10.50
N LEU A 115 3.68 -9.42 10.35
CA LEU A 115 3.48 -7.98 10.56
C LEU A 115 3.09 -7.24 9.27
N PHE A 116 3.74 -7.53 8.16
CA PHE A 116 3.65 -6.84 6.89
C PHE A 116 3.45 -7.86 5.78
N ASP A 117 2.30 -7.77 5.13
CA ASP A 117 2.02 -8.62 3.99
C ASP A 117 2.83 -8.21 2.74
N ARG A 118 2.64 -8.96 1.66
CA ARG A 118 3.31 -8.69 0.38
C ARG A 118 2.84 -7.42 -0.32
N TYR A 119 1.66 -6.89 0.03
CA TYR A 119 1.20 -5.60 -0.51
C TYR A 119 1.93 -4.43 0.15
N THR A 120 2.21 -4.55 1.45
CA THR A 120 2.80 -3.50 2.29
C THR A 120 4.32 -3.46 2.16
N LEU A 121 4.97 -4.62 2.07
CA LEU A 121 6.43 -4.72 2.12
C LEU A 121 6.98 -5.79 1.16
N GLY A 122 7.77 -5.35 0.18
CA GLY A 122 8.63 -6.25 -0.59
C GLY A 122 9.78 -6.75 0.28
N ILE A 123 9.98 -8.07 0.39
CA ILE A 123 11.12 -8.62 1.13
C ILE A 123 11.95 -9.46 0.17
N ILE A 124 13.20 -9.08 -0.05
CA ILE A 124 14.15 -9.79 -0.89
C ILE A 124 15.18 -10.42 0.03
N ALA A 125 15.26 -11.75 0.01
CA ALA A 125 16.29 -12.48 0.75
C ALA A 125 17.53 -12.62 -0.11
N ILE A 126 18.70 -12.34 0.46
CA ILE A 126 20.00 -12.51 -0.20
C ILE A 126 20.80 -13.56 0.57
N TRP A 127 21.13 -14.65 -0.11
CA TRP A 127 21.92 -15.75 0.41
C TRP A 127 23.26 -15.79 -0.30
N VAL A 128 24.33 -15.91 0.49
CA VAL A 128 25.71 -15.98 -0.01
C VAL A 128 26.33 -17.33 0.35
N GLY A 129 27.26 -17.83 -0.48
CA GLY A 129 27.85 -19.15 -0.30
C GLY A 129 26.92 -20.28 -0.78
N VAL A 130 26.07 -20.01 -1.77
CA VAL A 130 25.09 -20.98 -2.27
C VAL A 130 25.68 -21.84 -3.37
N TYR A 131 25.92 -23.12 -3.04
CA TYR A 131 26.35 -24.15 -3.99
C TYR A 131 25.13 -24.86 -4.61
N ASP A 132 25.29 -25.45 -5.81
CA ASP A 132 24.22 -26.14 -6.54
C ASP A 132 23.44 -27.16 -5.69
N ILE A 133 24.15 -27.92 -4.85
CA ILE A 133 23.56 -28.92 -3.94
C ILE A 133 22.61 -28.32 -2.90
N SER A 134 22.79 -27.04 -2.55
CA SER A 134 22.04 -26.34 -1.50
C SER A 134 20.97 -25.39 -2.07
N ARG A 135 21.05 -25.06 -3.37
CA ARG A 135 20.18 -24.08 -4.04
C ARG A 135 18.69 -24.43 -3.90
N ALA A 136 18.32 -25.69 -4.13
CA ALA A 136 16.93 -26.14 -3.99
C ALA A 136 16.40 -26.00 -2.55
N MET A 137 17.24 -26.30 -1.56
CA MET A 137 16.89 -26.14 -0.14
C MET A 137 16.68 -24.67 0.20
N ILE A 138 17.55 -23.77 -0.27
CA ILE A 138 17.46 -22.33 0.00
C ILE A 138 16.24 -21.72 -0.68
N SER A 139 15.95 -22.06 -1.94
CA SER A 139 14.72 -21.65 -2.61
C SER A 139 13.48 -22.04 -1.81
N ASN A 140 13.42 -23.30 -1.34
CA ASN A 140 12.30 -23.76 -0.51
C ASN A 140 12.20 -22.99 0.81
N GLN A 141 13.31 -22.65 1.46
CA GLN A 141 13.29 -21.84 2.69
C GLN A 141 12.82 -20.40 2.42
N CYS A 142 13.22 -19.80 1.30
CA CYS A 142 12.72 -18.49 0.87
C CYS A 142 11.20 -18.49 0.70
N ASP A 143 10.66 -19.52 0.04
CA ASP A 143 9.22 -19.67 -0.20
C ASP A 143 8.45 -19.90 1.10
N ILE A 144 8.91 -20.85 1.94
CA ILE A 144 8.30 -21.15 3.24
C ILE A 144 8.36 -19.93 4.17
N ALA A 145 9.42 -19.13 4.10
CA ALA A 145 9.53 -17.92 4.90
C ALA A 145 8.61 -16.79 4.41
N GLY A 146 8.16 -16.87 3.16
CA GLY A 146 7.30 -15.87 2.54
C GLY A 146 8.06 -14.71 1.92
N ALA A 147 9.33 -14.88 1.55
CA ALA A 147 10.07 -13.87 0.79
C ALA A 147 9.31 -13.51 -0.51
N SER A 148 9.49 -12.28 -0.98
CA SER A 148 8.98 -11.84 -2.29
C SER A 148 9.91 -12.31 -3.41
N TYR A 149 11.21 -12.33 -3.15
CA TYR A 149 12.23 -12.80 -4.07
C TYR A 149 13.45 -13.35 -3.30
N CYS A 150 14.23 -14.20 -3.95
CA CYS A 150 15.37 -14.89 -3.35
C CYS A 150 16.57 -14.77 -4.29
N ILE A 151 17.55 -13.95 -3.89
CA ILE A 151 18.84 -13.82 -4.55
C ILE A 151 19.78 -14.84 -3.91
N GLN A 152 20.43 -15.66 -4.74
CA GLN A 152 21.32 -16.73 -4.31
C GLN A 152 22.62 -16.61 -5.07
N VAL A 153 23.69 -16.24 -4.36
CA VAL A 153 25.02 -16.03 -4.94
C VAL A 153 26.04 -17.00 -4.36
N TYR A 154 27.07 -17.28 -5.15
CA TYR A 154 28.19 -18.10 -4.73
C TYR A 154 29.16 -17.28 -3.87
N GLU A 155 29.56 -16.11 -4.36
CA GLU A 155 30.49 -15.18 -3.71
C GLU A 155 29.85 -13.82 -3.38
N GLU A 156 30.41 -13.12 -2.40
CA GLU A 156 29.93 -11.81 -1.92
C GLU A 156 29.95 -10.72 -3.02
N ASN A 157 30.92 -10.81 -3.93
CA ASN A 157 31.12 -9.88 -5.06
C ASN A 157 30.01 -9.96 -6.13
N GLU A 158 29.21 -11.04 -6.15
CA GLU A 158 28.12 -11.24 -7.12
C GLU A 158 26.83 -10.51 -6.70
N ILE A 159 26.71 -10.09 -5.43
CA ILE A 159 25.46 -9.54 -4.89
C ILE A 159 25.02 -8.27 -5.63
N GLU A 160 25.96 -7.37 -5.95
CA GLU A 160 25.63 -6.13 -6.67
C GLU A 160 24.96 -6.42 -8.01
N ALA A 161 25.57 -7.28 -8.82
CA ALA A 161 25.05 -7.61 -10.14
C ALA A 161 23.63 -8.23 -10.07
N GLU A 162 23.40 -9.13 -9.12
CA GLU A 162 22.10 -9.79 -8.95
C GLU A 162 21.02 -8.84 -8.39
N VAL A 163 21.36 -7.97 -7.45
CA VAL A 163 20.43 -6.94 -6.95
C VAL A 163 20.06 -5.97 -8.08
N MET A 164 21.04 -5.52 -8.87
CA MET A 164 20.79 -4.61 -9.98
C MET A 164 19.95 -5.27 -11.06
N SER A 165 20.24 -6.52 -11.42
CA SER A 165 19.44 -7.33 -12.34
C SER A 165 17.98 -7.46 -11.87
N TYR A 166 17.77 -7.70 -10.57
CA TYR A 166 16.43 -7.73 -9.98
C TYR A 166 15.71 -6.38 -10.13
N ILE A 167 16.37 -5.27 -9.80
CA ILE A 167 15.77 -3.93 -9.87
C ILE A 167 15.43 -3.57 -11.32
N GLU A 168 16.34 -3.82 -12.26
CA GLU A 168 16.10 -3.62 -13.69
C GLU A 168 14.89 -4.41 -14.18
N LYS A 169 14.83 -5.70 -13.86
CA LYS A 169 13.70 -6.56 -14.21
C LYS A 169 12.37 -6.00 -13.70
N ILE A 170 12.30 -5.67 -12.41
CA ILE A 170 11.08 -5.15 -11.79
C ILE A 170 10.68 -3.80 -12.41
N ASN A 171 11.64 -2.95 -12.79
CA ASN A 171 11.34 -1.68 -13.43
C ASN A 171 10.85 -1.85 -14.88
N THR A 172 11.37 -2.83 -15.62
CA THR A 172 10.87 -3.13 -16.98
C THR A 172 9.48 -3.77 -16.99
N GLU A 173 9.11 -4.46 -15.91
CA GLU A 173 7.81 -5.13 -15.76
C GLU A 173 6.71 -4.23 -15.16
N LYS A 174 7.06 -3.02 -14.66
CA LYS A 174 6.12 -2.08 -14.06
C LYS A 174 5.48 -1.18 -15.12
N ASP A 175 4.16 -1.23 -15.23
CA ASP A 175 3.38 -0.19 -15.91
C ASP A 175 3.57 1.15 -15.17
N GLU A 176 3.99 2.20 -15.90
CA GLU A 176 4.19 3.58 -15.39
C GLU A 176 2.99 4.12 -14.59
N CYS A 177 1.79 3.57 -14.80
CA CYS A 177 0.57 3.98 -14.11
C CYS A 177 0.43 3.50 -12.65
N THR A 178 1.29 2.56 -12.20
CA THR A 178 1.15 1.88 -10.88
C THR A 178 2.28 2.15 -9.89
N THR A 179 3.22 3.04 -10.23
CA THR A 179 4.47 3.22 -9.48
C THR A 179 4.34 4.07 -8.21
N SER A 180 3.36 4.98 -8.12
CA SER A 180 3.15 5.80 -6.92
C SER A 180 2.30 5.09 -5.86
N LEU A 181 2.65 5.29 -4.58
CA LEU A 181 1.91 4.73 -3.45
C LEU A 181 0.45 5.20 -3.45
N LEU A 182 0.20 6.46 -3.81
CA LEU A 182 -1.16 7.01 -3.96
C LEU A 182 -1.99 6.24 -4.98
N ASN A 183 -1.42 5.84 -6.13
CA ASN A 183 -2.13 5.02 -7.11
C ASN A 183 -2.39 3.61 -6.59
N LYS A 184 -1.47 3.04 -5.80
CA LYS A 184 -1.61 1.71 -5.16
C LYS A 184 -2.75 1.66 -4.14
N TYR A 185 -3.06 2.78 -3.48
CA TYR A 185 -4.09 2.88 -2.44
C TYR A 185 -5.28 3.79 -2.80
N ARG A 186 -5.41 4.18 -4.08
CA ARG A 186 -6.49 5.06 -4.57
C ARG A 186 -7.90 4.59 -4.19
N GLU A 187 -8.09 3.29 -4.01
CA GLU A 187 -9.39 2.71 -3.65
C GLU A 187 -9.83 3.05 -2.24
N PHE A 188 -8.96 3.63 -1.41
CA PHE A 188 -9.34 4.14 -0.10
C PHE A 188 -10.14 5.43 -0.24
N ASN A 189 -9.96 6.19 -1.32
CA ASN A 189 -10.70 7.42 -1.58
C ASN A 189 -12.22 7.14 -1.72
N VAL A 190 -13.04 8.02 -1.15
CA VAL A 190 -14.51 7.96 -1.17
C VAL A 190 -15.09 8.14 -2.59
N SER A 191 -14.40 8.88 -3.45
CA SER A 191 -14.79 9.09 -4.84
C SER A 191 -14.42 7.92 -5.76
N TYR A 192 -13.56 7.00 -5.30
CA TYR A 192 -13.10 5.88 -6.12
C TYR A 192 -14.28 5.01 -6.59
N PRO A 193 -14.42 4.76 -7.90
CA PRO A 193 -15.48 3.93 -8.44
C PRO A 193 -15.47 2.52 -7.86
N ALA A 194 -16.50 2.20 -7.07
CA ALA A 194 -16.67 0.93 -6.39
C ALA A 194 -18.16 0.67 -6.20
N ALA A 195 -18.78 0.00 -7.18
CA ALA A 195 -20.19 -0.36 -7.13
C ALA A 195 -20.49 -1.14 -5.83
N THR A 196 -21.28 -0.55 -4.95
CA THR A 196 -21.52 -1.07 -3.59
C THR A 196 -23.00 -1.10 -3.31
N LYS A 197 -23.52 -2.23 -2.81
CA LYS A 197 -24.91 -2.34 -2.42
C LYS A 197 -25.10 -1.82 -0.99
N ILE A 198 -25.88 -0.78 -0.80
CA ILE A 198 -26.18 -0.20 0.52
C ILE A 198 -27.70 0.04 0.58
N ASP A 199 -28.34 -0.43 1.65
CA ASP A 199 -29.79 -0.27 1.88
C ASP A 199 -30.65 -0.77 0.70
N GLY A 200 -30.21 -1.84 0.05
CA GLY A 200 -30.90 -2.46 -1.08
C GLY A 200 -30.64 -1.81 -2.45
N GLN A 201 -29.95 -0.67 -2.50
CA GLN A 201 -29.61 0.06 -3.74
C GLN A 201 -28.11 -0.07 -4.07
N ILE A 202 -27.75 0.06 -5.34
CA ILE A 202 -26.35 0.03 -5.78
C ILE A 202 -25.86 1.46 -6.00
N TRP A 203 -24.72 1.81 -5.41
CA TRP A 203 -24.10 3.13 -5.48
C TRP A 203 -22.77 3.05 -6.25
N CYS A 204 -22.54 3.98 -7.18
CA CYS A 204 -21.34 4.03 -8.02
C CYS A 204 -20.04 4.20 -7.19
N ASN A 205 -20.09 4.99 -6.11
CA ASN A 205 -19.02 5.17 -5.13
C ASN A 205 -19.61 5.65 -3.78
N ILE A 206 -18.75 5.81 -2.77
CA ILE A 206 -19.16 6.24 -1.42
C ILE A 206 -19.64 7.68 -1.41
N LEU A 207 -18.96 8.56 -2.16
CA LEU A 207 -19.29 9.98 -2.22
C LEU A 207 -20.75 10.21 -2.64
N HIS A 208 -21.22 9.54 -3.69
CA HIS A 208 -22.62 9.65 -4.14
C HIS A 208 -23.62 9.22 -3.08
N TYR A 209 -23.34 8.14 -2.33
CA TYR A 209 -24.21 7.70 -1.24
C TYR A 209 -24.29 8.77 -0.14
N VAL A 210 -23.13 9.30 0.27
CA VAL A 210 -23.04 10.32 1.32
C VAL A 210 -23.76 11.60 0.90
N GLU A 211 -23.50 12.11 -0.30
CA GLU A 211 -24.14 13.32 -0.82
C GLU A 211 -25.66 13.17 -0.94
N ALA A 212 -26.16 12.01 -1.39
CA ALA A 212 -27.60 11.76 -1.50
C ALA A 212 -28.33 11.71 -0.14
N HIS A 213 -27.61 11.49 0.95
CA HIS A 213 -28.17 11.50 2.30
C HIS A 213 -28.10 12.86 3.00
N ILE A 214 -27.36 13.82 2.41
CA ILE A 214 -27.12 15.14 3.00
C ILE A 214 -27.81 16.25 2.20
N LYS A 215 -27.83 16.16 0.87
CA LYS A 215 -28.46 17.15 -0.01
C LYS A 215 -29.98 16.90 -0.08
N GLU A 216 -30.76 17.96 0.11
CA GLU A 216 -32.24 17.93 0.06
C GLU A 216 -32.78 17.54 -1.34
N ASN A 217 -32.01 17.80 -2.40
CA ASN A 217 -32.38 17.47 -3.79
C ASN A 217 -31.68 16.21 -4.31
N ARG A 218 -32.16 15.03 -3.87
CA ARG A 218 -31.64 13.71 -4.29
C ARG A 218 -31.62 13.45 -5.80
N LYS A 219 -32.46 14.15 -6.58
CA LYS A 219 -32.66 13.86 -8.01
C LYS A 219 -31.47 14.22 -8.91
N GLU A 220 -30.56 15.08 -8.44
CA GLU A 220 -29.44 15.60 -9.26
C GLU A 220 -28.11 14.84 -9.04
N ILE A 221 -28.00 14.02 -7.99
CA ILE A 221 -26.74 13.35 -7.59
C ILE A 221 -26.68 11.90 -8.08
N ILE A 222 -27.75 11.42 -8.72
CA ILE A 222 -27.86 10.05 -9.20
C ILE A 222 -26.97 9.91 -10.44
N CYS A 223 -25.79 9.32 -10.27
CA CYS A 223 -24.95 8.75 -11.33
C CYS A 223 -25.85 7.98 -12.32
N ASP A 224 -25.73 8.22 -13.63
CA ASP A 224 -26.55 7.57 -14.68
C ASP A 224 -26.52 6.02 -14.64
N LEU A 225 -25.54 5.45 -13.93
CA LEU A 225 -25.35 4.01 -13.72
C LEU A 225 -25.95 3.48 -12.40
N CYS A 226 -26.47 4.33 -11.51
CA CYS A 226 -27.16 3.92 -10.27
C CYS A 226 -28.63 3.56 -10.57
N PRO A 227 -29.14 2.39 -10.12
CA PRO A 227 -30.52 1.99 -10.37
C PRO A 227 -31.54 2.96 -9.75
N ILE A 228 -32.50 3.41 -10.56
CA ILE A 228 -33.55 4.39 -10.27
C ILE A 228 -34.71 3.80 -9.41
N ASN A 229 -34.43 2.83 -8.53
CA ASN A 229 -35.47 2.30 -7.66
C ASN A 229 -35.66 3.24 -6.45
N LYS A 230 -36.55 4.21 -6.67
CA LYS A 230 -37.12 5.11 -5.67
C LYS A 230 -37.73 4.30 -4.52
N SER A 231 -36.97 4.09 -3.45
CA SER A 231 -37.55 4.00 -2.11
C SER A 231 -37.39 5.36 -1.44
N GLU A 232 -38.52 5.99 -1.09
CA GLU A 232 -38.56 7.21 -0.29
C GLU A 232 -38.06 6.90 1.13
N TRP A 233 -36.74 6.92 1.33
CA TRP A 233 -36.20 6.97 2.68
C TRP A 233 -36.19 8.42 3.16
N ILE A 234 -37.12 8.74 4.06
CA ILE A 234 -37.24 10.03 4.74
C ILE A 234 -36.24 10.03 5.90
N PRO A 235 -35.31 11.00 6.00
CA PRO A 235 -34.48 11.15 7.19
C PRO A 235 -35.39 11.30 8.41
N THR A 236 -35.33 10.36 9.34
CA THR A 236 -36.21 10.34 10.51
C THR A 236 -35.87 11.43 11.53
N HIS A 237 -34.79 12.20 11.33
CA HIS A 237 -34.29 13.16 12.30
C HIS A 237 -34.04 14.52 11.63
N SER A 238 -34.74 15.56 12.10
CA SER A 238 -34.38 16.95 11.78
C SER A 238 -33.03 17.26 12.40
N ILE A 239 -32.02 17.49 11.58
CA ILE A 239 -30.64 17.56 12.03
C ILE A 239 -30.29 19.01 12.42
N ASN A 240 -30.15 19.29 13.71
CA ASN A 240 -29.47 20.49 14.19
C ASN A 240 -27.97 20.46 13.81
N SER A 241 -27.34 21.63 13.71
CA SER A 241 -25.99 21.81 13.15
C SER A 241 -24.89 20.92 13.79
N THR A 242 -24.96 20.59 15.07
CA THR A 242 -24.04 19.68 15.79
C THR A 242 -24.33 18.19 15.56
N ASN A 243 -25.56 17.82 15.23
CA ASN A 243 -25.94 16.43 14.89
C ASN A 243 -25.53 16.06 13.46
N GLN A 244 -25.25 17.06 12.61
CA GLN A 244 -24.97 16.84 11.20
C GLN A 244 -23.64 16.15 10.99
N GLU A 245 -22.58 16.58 11.65
CA GLU A 245 -21.26 15.94 11.49
C GLU A 245 -21.30 14.47 11.96
N TYR A 246 -21.90 14.21 13.13
CA TYR A 246 -22.08 12.86 13.65
C TYR A 246 -22.89 11.98 12.68
N TYR A 247 -23.98 12.52 12.14
CA TYR A 247 -24.81 11.81 11.16
C TYR A 247 -24.03 11.48 9.87
N ILE A 248 -23.21 12.41 9.37
CA ILE A 248 -22.35 12.17 8.20
C ILE A 248 -21.33 11.06 8.51
N GLN A 249 -20.76 11.05 9.72
CA GLN A 249 -19.83 9.99 10.13
C GLN A 249 -20.51 8.62 10.17
N GLU A 250 -21.75 8.52 10.65
CA GLU A 250 -22.52 7.26 10.67
C GLU A 250 -22.83 6.75 9.25
N ILE A 251 -23.26 7.64 8.35
CA ILE A 251 -23.47 7.32 6.93
C ILE A 251 -22.15 6.82 6.32
N MET A 252 -21.05 7.51 6.58
CA MET A 252 -19.73 7.17 6.08
C MET A 252 -19.26 5.81 6.61
N ARG A 253 -19.46 5.52 7.90
CA ARG A 253 -19.19 4.20 8.51
C ARG A 253 -19.93 3.09 7.78
N ASN A 254 -21.24 3.22 7.61
CA ASN A 254 -22.05 2.23 6.91
C ASN A 254 -21.56 2.01 5.47
N ALA A 255 -21.27 3.10 4.77
CA ALA A 255 -20.88 3.05 3.37
C ALA A 255 -19.49 2.42 3.17
N LEU A 256 -18.49 2.85 3.95
CA LEU A 256 -17.14 2.29 3.91
C LEU A 256 -17.12 0.82 4.34
N TYR A 257 -17.85 0.46 5.40
CA TYR A 257 -18.01 -0.93 5.79
C TYR A 257 -18.52 -1.77 4.61
N ASN A 258 -19.60 -1.36 3.96
CA ASN A 258 -20.16 -2.10 2.83
C ASN A 258 -19.18 -2.19 1.66
N LYS A 259 -18.47 -1.11 1.32
CA LYS A 259 -17.45 -1.14 0.25
C LYS A 259 -16.33 -2.11 0.55
N PHE A 260 -15.73 -2.05 1.74
CA PHE A 260 -14.64 -2.97 2.06
C PHE A 260 -15.11 -4.40 2.28
N SER A 261 -16.33 -4.63 2.78
CA SER A 261 -16.89 -5.97 2.95
C SER A 261 -17.26 -6.66 1.63
N GLN A 262 -17.80 -5.90 0.66
CA GLN A 262 -18.27 -6.47 -0.62
C GLN A 262 -17.17 -6.61 -1.68
N HIS A 263 -16.02 -5.96 -1.48
CA HIS A 263 -14.90 -5.99 -2.43
C HIS A 263 -13.66 -6.67 -1.81
N PRO A 264 -13.45 -7.99 -2.04
CA PRO A 264 -12.38 -8.75 -1.39
C PRO A 264 -10.98 -8.16 -1.60
N LYS A 265 -10.70 -7.59 -2.78
CA LYS A 265 -9.42 -6.92 -3.06
C LYS A 265 -9.23 -5.68 -2.19
N PHE A 266 -10.27 -4.87 -1.99
CA PHE A 266 -10.19 -3.69 -1.14
C PHE A 266 -10.09 -4.09 0.33
N LYS A 267 -10.87 -5.10 0.75
CA LYS A 267 -10.77 -5.71 2.08
C LYS A 267 -9.32 -6.11 2.37
N HIS A 268 -8.72 -6.85 1.46
CA HIS A 268 -7.33 -7.29 1.58
C HIS A 268 -6.37 -6.11 1.71
N LYS A 269 -6.48 -5.09 0.84
CA LYS A 269 -5.65 -3.88 0.91
C LYS A 269 -5.83 -3.08 2.21
N LEU A 270 -7.02 -3.07 2.82
CA LEU A 270 -7.22 -2.41 4.10
C LEU A 270 -6.56 -3.19 5.24
N LEU A 271 -6.75 -4.51 5.25
CA LEU A 271 -6.22 -5.41 6.28
C LEU A 271 -4.70 -5.61 6.20
N SER A 272 -4.10 -5.39 5.03
CA SER A 272 -2.65 -5.42 4.85
C SER A 272 -1.94 -4.38 5.71
N THR A 273 -2.59 -3.22 5.92
CA THR A 273 -2.06 -2.09 6.69
C THR A 273 -2.21 -2.24 8.20
N ARG A 274 -2.74 -3.35 8.72
CA ARG A 274 -3.19 -3.50 10.13
C ARG A 274 -2.18 -3.13 11.23
N ASN A 275 -0.89 -3.19 10.94
CA ASN A 275 0.19 -2.88 11.89
C ASN A 275 0.81 -1.50 11.67
N LEU A 276 0.23 -0.69 10.78
CA LEU A 276 0.68 0.66 10.46
C LEU A 276 -0.50 1.64 10.64
N PRO A 277 -0.23 2.85 11.19
CA PRO A 277 -1.22 3.91 11.22
C PRO A 277 -1.62 4.32 9.80
N LEU A 278 -2.91 4.59 9.61
CA LEU A 278 -3.38 5.22 8.38
C LEU A 278 -3.17 6.73 8.45
N GLY A 279 -2.88 7.35 7.30
CA GLY A 279 -2.66 8.78 7.17
C GLY A 279 -3.44 9.37 6.00
N PHE A 280 -3.66 10.68 6.04
CA PHE A 280 -4.25 11.42 4.94
C PHE A 280 -3.21 12.39 4.37
N LEU A 281 -2.94 12.30 3.07
CA LEU A 281 -2.00 13.18 2.40
C LEU A 281 -2.76 14.45 1.94
N ASN A 282 -2.55 15.58 2.61
CA ASN A 282 -3.19 16.87 2.31
C ASN A 282 -2.79 17.48 0.95
N VAL A 283 -1.95 16.81 0.16
CA VAL A 283 -1.31 17.39 -1.03
C VAL A 283 -2.25 17.46 -2.24
N ILE A 284 -3.39 16.76 -2.23
CA ILE A 284 -4.37 16.85 -3.31
C ILE A 284 -5.50 17.79 -2.89
N ASN A 285 -5.36 19.06 -3.28
CA ASN A 285 -6.37 20.12 -3.17
C ASN A 285 -7.63 19.91 -4.05
N ASP A 286 -7.86 18.72 -4.62
CA ASP A 286 -8.91 18.48 -5.63
C ASP A 286 -10.27 18.05 -5.09
N THR A 287 -10.58 18.35 -3.83
CA THR A 287 -11.99 18.44 -3.41
C THR A 287 -12.34 19.91 -3.18
N ASN A 288 -12.29 20.69 -4.27
CA ASN A 288 -12.75 22.08 -4.33
C ASN A 288 -14.25 22.23 -4.64
N ASP A 289 -14.99 21.13 -4.87
CA ASP A 289 -16.39 21.21 -5.35
C ASP A 289 -17.47 20.99 -4.27
N THR A 290 -17.10 20.90 -2.99
CA THR A 290 -18.10 20.87 -1.91
C THR A 290 -18.04 22.15 -1.09
N ASN A 291 -19.04 23.03 -1.30
CA ASN A 291 -19.24 24.27 -0.53
C ASN A 291 -19.72 24.02 0.92
N ASP A 292 -19.78 22.77 1.39
CA ASP A 292 -20.19 22.41 2.75
C ASP A 292 -18.96 22.03 3.58
N ASP A 293 -18.53 22.95 4.44
CA ASP A 293 -17.36 22.80 5.32
C ASP A 293 -17.48 21.56 6.22
N LYS A 294 -18.69 21.15 6.62
CA LYS A 294 -18.88 19.97 7.47
C LYS A 294 -18.71 18.68 6.68
N LEU A 295 -19.27 18.61 5.48
CA LEU A 295 -19.05 17.48 4.59
C LEU A 295 -17.55 17.32 4.32
N LYS A 296 -16.87 18.41 3.96
CA LYS A 296 -15.41 18.41 3.73
C LYS A 296 -14.64 17.90 4.96
N SER A 297 -15.02 18.31 6.17
CA SER A 297 -14.38 17.87 7.42
C SER A 297 -14.51 16.38 7.73
N VAL A 298 -15.57 15.70 7.23
CA VAL A 298 -15.77 14.25 7.44
C VAL A 298 -15.21 13.44 6.28
N LEU A 299 -15.24 13.98 5.07
CA LEU A 299 -14.67 13.32 3.88
C LEU A 299 -13.14 13.34 3.86
N THR A 300 -12.49 14.21 4.63
CA THR A 300 -11.04 14.43 4.60
C THR A 300 -10.43 14.45 6.01
N GLY A 301 -9.11 14.28 6.08
CA GLY A 301 -8.35 14.42 7.33
C GLY A 301 -8.62 13.35 8.39
N ASN A 302 -8.51 13.74 9.65
CA ASN A 302 -8.44 12.80 10.79
C ASN A 302 -9.73 12.02 11.04
N ASN A 303 -10.90 12.62 10.82
CA ASN A 303 -12.19 11.95 11.02
C ASN A 303 -12.37 10.78 10.05
N PHE A 304 -12.02 11.00 8.77
CA PHE A 304 -12.04 9.97 7.75
C PHE A 304 -11.08 8.82 8.09
N VAL A 305 -9.84 9.13 8.47
CA VAL A 305 -8.84 8.15 8.90
C VAL A 305 -9.35 7.32 10.08
N LYS A 306 -9.93 7.96 11.09
CA LYS A 306 -10.50 7.29 12.26
C LYS A 306 -11.60 6.30 11.87
N ILE A 307 -12.53 6.69 10.98
CA ILE A 307 -13.59 5.80 10.49
C ILE A 307 -12.98 4.61 9.74
N LEU A 308 -11.99 4.83 8.87
CA LEU A 308 -11.29 3.74 8.17
C LEU A 308 -10.63 2.75 9.14
N GLU A 309 -9.99 3.24 10.21
CA GLU A 309 -9.39 2.39 11.24
C GLU A 309 -10.44 1.61 12.05
N GLU A 310 -11.59 2.22 12.35
CA GLU A 310 -12.75 1.55 12.96
C GLU A 310 -13.24 0.40 12.05
N ILE A 311 -13.44 0.67 10.75
CA ILE A 311 -13.85 -0.36 9.78
C ILE A 311 -12.81 -1.47 9.66
N ARG A 312 -11.51 -1.13 9.59
CA ARG A 312 -10.42 -2.12 9.59
C ARG A 312 -10.51 -3.04 10.81
N THR A 313 -10.75 -2.47 11.99
CA THR A 313 -10.86 -3.22 13.25
C THR A 313 -12.07 -4.16 13.26
N ILE A 314 -13.24 -3.69 12.81
CA ILE A 314 -14.45 -4.51 12.70
C ILE A 314 -14.21 -5.73 11.79
N LEU A 315 -13.65 -5.49 10.60
CA LEU A 315 -13.37 -6.54 9.62
C LEU A 315 -12.35 -7.57 10.12
N MET A 316 -11.35 -7.14 10.89
CA MET A 316 -10.40 -8.05 11.53
C MET A 316 -11.08 -8.96 12.56
N GLN A 317 -11.98 -8.41 13.39
CA GLN A 317 -12.71 -9.17 14.39
C GLN A 317 -13.65 -10.20 13.75
N GLU A 318 -14.30 -9.87 12.64
CA GLU A 318 -15.14 -10.81 11.89
C GLU A 318 -14.35 -11.99 11.33
N ILE A 319 -13.17 -11.74 10.75
CA ILE A 319 -12.29 -12.81 10.25
C ILE A 319 -11.88 -13.73 11.40
N LYS A 320 -11.49 -13.16 12.54
CA LYS A 320 -11.10 -13.95 13.71
C LYS A 320 -12.25 -14.85 14.18
N LYS A 321 -13.45 -14.29 14.36
CA LYS A 321 -14.64 -15.06 14.77
C LYS A 321 -14.98 -16.18 13.78
N ASN A 322 -14.84 -15.94 12.48
CA ASN A 322 -15.12 -16.94 11.47
C ASN A 322 -14.12 -18.09 11.50
N ASN A 323 -12.82 -17.79 11.73
CA ASN A 323 -11.79 -18.81 11.87
C ASN A 323 -12.00 -19.64 13.14
N ASP A 324 -12.29 -18.99 14.28
CA ASP A 324 -12.56 -19.67 15.55
C ASP A 324 -13.76 -20.64 15.42
N ASN A 325 -14.81 -20.25 14.69
CA ASN A 325 -15.98 -21.10 14.44
C ASN A 325 -15.71 -22.25 13.44
N GLN A 326 -14.71 -22.12 12.58
CA GLN A 326 -14.30 -23.18 11.65
C GLN A 326 -13.40 -24.22 12.32
N GLU A 327 -12.61 -23.83 13.33
CA GLU A 327 -11.79 -24.77 14.11
C GLU A 327 -12.61 -25.58 15.14
N MET A 328 -13.84 -25.15 15.44
CA MET A 328 -14.76 -25.84 16.34
C MET A 328 -15.72 -26.84 15.66
N ASN A 329 -15.75 -26.89 14.33
CA ASN A 329 -16.55 -27.84 13.54
C ASN A 329 -15.63 -28.84 12.82
#